data_AF-A0A376ZHL2-F1
#
_entry.id   AF-A0A376ZHL2-F1
#
_cell.length_a   1.000
_cell.length_b   1.000
_cell.length_c   1.000
_cell.angle_alpha   90.00
_cell.angle_beta   90.00
_cell.angle_gamma   90.00
#
_symmetry.space_group_name_H-M   'P 1'
#
loop_
_entity.id
_entity.type
_entity.pdbx_description
1 polymer ?
#
loop_
_entity_poly.entity_id
_entity_poly.type
_entity_poly.pdbx_seq_one_letter_code
_entity_poly.pdbx_strand_id
1 'polypeptide(L)'
;MPWLSTQARAVLNSYLSAPPKPVIDSTDNSSLPEMLVSPPWRSKKKMTAPRLDLAPLELTPQIYWQPGEQERLAATESARYFSTESLAERMEQKSGRVVLQELGFGDDVWLFLNYILPGKLDAARNSLIVQWHYYQGRVEEILNGWNSPQAQLAEQALRSGHIEALINIWENDNFSRYRPEKSVWNLYLLAQLPREMALTFWLRIIEKKHLFAGEDYFLSILGLDALPGLLLAFSHRPKETFPLILNFGATELALPVARVWRRFAAQRDLARQWILQWPEHTASALIPLVFTKPSDNSEAALLALRLLYEQGHGELLQTVANRWQRTDVWSALEQLLKQGPMDIYPARIPKAPDFWHPAMWSRPRLITNNQPVTGDALEIIGEMLRFTQGDVFIAGWNN
;
A
#
# COMPACT_ATOMS: atom_id res chain seq x y z
N MET A 1 22.42 7.87 31.18
CA MET A 1 21.00 7.94 30.76
C MET A 1 20.47 9.38 30.88
N PRO A 2 20.60 10.25 29.86
CA PRO A 2 20.27 11.68 29.94
C PRO A 2 18.76 11.99 30.05
N TRP A 3 17.90 11.06 29.62
CA TRP A 3 16.43 11.24 29.58
C TRP A 3 15.71 10.89 30.90
N LEU A 4 16.41 10.31 31.88
CA LEU A 4 15.83 10.02 33.19
C LEU A 4 15.88 11.25 34.09
N SER A 5 14.78 11.52 34.81
CA SER A 5 14.74 12.54 35.86
C SER A 5 15.74 12.22 36.98
N THR A 6 16.16 13.24 37.72
CA THR A 6 17.09 13.09 38.86
C THR A 6 16.59 12.08 39.88
N GLN A 7 15.28 12.06 40.13
CA GLN A 7 14.63 11.11 41.05
C GLN A 7 14.65 9.68 40.51
N ALA A 8 14.38 9.48 39.21
CA ALA A 8 14.47 8.16 38.59
C ALA A 8 15.90 7.61 38.57
N ARG A 9 16.91 8.47 38.39
CA ARG A 9 18.34 8.08 38.49
C ARG A 9 18.72 7.68 39.91
N ALA A 10 18.22 8.38 40.92
CA ALA A 10 18.48 8.04 42.32
C ALA A 10 17.87 6.68 42.70
N VAL A 11 16.64 6.41 42.26
CA VAL A 11 15.97 5.12 42.45
C VAL A 11 16.76 4.01 41.75
N LEU A 12 17.14 4.18 40.48
CA LEU A 12 17.92 3.20 39.73
C LEU A 12 19.26 2.88 40.41
N ASN A 13 20.00 3.92 40.84
CA ASN A 13 21.28 3.76 41.53
C ASN A 13 21.13 3.05 42.88
N SER A 14 20.01 3.26 43.60
CA SER A 14 19.72 2.57 44.85
C SER A 14 19.49 1.07 44.65
N TYR A 15 18.83 0.69 43.55
CA TYR A 15 18.65 -0.72 43.18
C TYR A 15 19.94 -1.38 42.70
N LEU A 16 20.78 -0.67 41.95
CA LEU A 16 22.09 -1.19 41.49
C LEU A 16 23.10 -1.38 42.63
N SER A 17 22.99 -0.59 43.70
CA SER A 17 23.91 -0.62 44.85
C SER A 17 23.49 -1.62 45.95
N ALA A 18 22.28 -2.18 45.88
CA ALA A 18 21.79 -3.12 46.88
C ALA A 18 22.39 -4.52 46.67
N PRO A 19 22.79 -5.24 47.74
CA PRO A 19 23.23 -6.62 47.62
C PRO A 19 22.08 -7.51 47.12
N PRO A 20 22.34 -8.46 46.21
CA PRO A 20 21.29 -9.31 45.65
C PRO A 20 20.64 -10.13 46.77
N LYS A 21 19.30 -10.09 46.85
CA LYS A 21 18.55 -11.01 47.72
C LYS A 21 18.84 -12.44 47.27
N PRO A 22 19.00 -13.41 48.20
CA PRO A 22 19.19 -14.80 47.82
C PRO A 22 17.96 -15.28 47.06
N VAL A 23 18.13 -15.48 45.76
CA VAL A 23 17.10 -16.07 44.91
C VAL A 23 17.21 -17.57 45.05
N ILE A 24 16.09 -18.24 45.35
CA ILE A 24 16.04 -19.71 45.30
C ILE A 24 16.17 -20.09 43.83
N ASP A 25 17.34 -20.55 43.44
CA ASP A 25 17.55 -21.10 42.10
C ASP A 25 16.89 -22.47 42.04
N SER A 26 15.91 -22.62 41.15
CA SER A 26 15.57 -23.93 40.63
C SER A 26 16.62 -24.27 39.58
N THR A 27 17.23 -25.45 39.70
CA THR A 27 18.05 -26.05 38.64
C THR A 27 17.27 -27.07 37.82
N ASP A 28 16.00 -27.28 38.16
CA ASP A 28 15.11 -28.22 37.48
C ASP A 28 14.55 -27.60 36.19
N ASN A 29 15.05 -28.11 35.07
CA ASN A 29 14.61 -27.75 33.73
C ASN A 29 13.55 -28.72 33.16
N SER A 30 13.18 -29.79 33.89
CA SER A 30 12.34 -30.89 33.37
C SER A 30 10.93 -30.46 32.95
N SER A 31 10.40 -29.40 33.58
CA SER A 31 9.07 -28.88 33.31
C SER A 31 9.08 -27.60 32.45
N LEU A 32 10.25 -27.17 32.00
CA LEU A 32 10.36 -26.00 31.12
C LEU A 32 10.02 -26.38 29.67
N PRO A 33 9.37 -25.49 28.91
CA PRO A 33 9.23 -25.65 27.46
C PRO A 33 10.60 -25.84 26.79
N GLU A 34 10.67 -26.69 25.76
CA GLU A 34 11.92 -27.00 25.05
C GLU A 34 12.64 -25.75 24.53
N MET A 35 11.90 -24.72 24.13
CA MET A 35 12.44 -23.43 23.72
C MET A 35 13.27 -22.72 24.80
N LEU A 36 12.95 -22.92 26.09
CA LEU A 36 13.67 -22.34 27.23
C LEU A 36 14.80 -23.24 27.75
N VAL A 37 14.91 -24.47 27.22
CA VAL A 37 15.98 -25.41 27.56
C VAL A 37 17.03 -25.47 26.45
N SER A 38 16.59 -25.43 25.19
CA SER A 38 17.45 -25.57 24.01
C SER A 38 16.93 -24.73 22.85
N PRO A 39 17.02 -23.38 22.96
CA PRO A 39 16.53 -22.49 21.92
C PRO A 39 17.30 -22.69 20.62
N PRO A 40 16.61 -22.68 19.46
CA PRO A 40 17.23 -22.96 18.17
C PRO A 40 18.32 -21.95 17.78
N TRP A 41 18.24 -20.69 18.26
CA TRP A 41 19.26 -19.67 17.98
C TRP A 41 20.56 -19.84 18.77
N ARG A 42 20.59 -20.64 19.85
CA ARG A 42 21.83 -20.96 20.59
C ARG A 42 22.49 -22.25 20.11
N SER A 43 21.73 -23.15 19.47
CA SER A 43 22.20 -24.49 19.09
C SER A 43 22.33 -24.70 17.58
N LYS A 44 21.49 -24.06 16.75
CA LYS A 44 21.47 -24.24 15.29
C LYS A 44 22.08 -23.05 14.56
N LYS A 45 23.00 -23.34 13.65
CA LYS A 45 23.49 -22.36 12.66
C LYS A 45 22.29 -21.94 11.79
N LYS A 46 21.96 -20.65 11.79
CA LYS A 46 20.84 -20.11 11.01
C LYS A 46 21.00 -20.51 9.55
N MET A 47 19.96 -21.13 8.99
CA MET A 47 19.93 -21.49 7.58
C MET A 47 20.00 -20.21 6.75
N THR A 48 21.04 -20.12 5.93
CA THR A 48 21.20 -18.99 5.00
C THR A 48 20.65 -19.44 3.67
N ALA A 49 19.63 -18.74 3.16
CA ALA A 49 19.12 -18.98 1.82
C ALA A 49 20.29 -18.91 0.81
N PRO A 50 20.39 -19.86 -0.14
CA PRO A 50 21.40 -19.77 -1.18
C PRO A 50 21.16 -18.50 -2.00
N ARG A 51 22.25 -17.86 -2.46
CA ARG A 51 22.11 -16.74 -3.38
C ARG A 51 21.94 -17.28 -4.79
N LEU A 52 20.75 -17.08 -5.35
CA LEU A 52 20.41 -17.45 -6.71
C LEU A 52 20.10 -16.17 -7.47
N ASP A 53 20.83 -15.95 -8.57
CA ASP A 53 20.51 -14.90 -9.51
C ASP A 53 19.45 -15.45 -10.48
N LEU A 54 18.22 -14.96 -10.34
CA LEU A 54 17.06 -15.38 -11.12
C LEU A 54 16.56 -14.18 -11.92
N ALA A 55 16.52 -14.32 -13.25
CA ALA A 55 15.96 -13.30 -14.12
C ALA A 55 14.47 -13.07 -13.81
N PRO A 56 13.93 -11.84 -13.94
CA PRO A 56 12.50 -11.60 -13.82
C PRO A 56 11.72 -12.47 -14.81
N LEU A 57 10.60 -13.04 -14.35
CA LEU A 57 9.65 -13.71 -15.24
C LEU A 57 8.67 -12.69 -15.79
N GLU A 58 8.56 -12.65 -17.11
CA GLU A 58 7.50 -11.92 -17.79
C GLU A 58 6.19 -12.69 -17.59
N LEU A 59 5.22 -12.03 -16.94
CA LEU A 59 3.88 -12.55 -16.77
C LEU A 59 2.90 -11.47 -17.20
N THR A 60 1.99 -11.82 -18.11
CA THR A 60 0.99 -10.88 -18.61
C THR A 60 0.11 -10.38 -17.47
N PRO A 61 -0.08 -9.05 -17.33
CA PRO A 61 -1.04 -8.52 -16.39
C PRO A 61 -2.45 -9.05 -16.67
N GLN A 62 -3.23 -9.23 -15.61
CA GLN A 62 -4.59 -9.73 -15.67
C GLN A 62 -5.53 -8.77 -14.95
N ILE A 63 -6.78 -8.74 -15.40
CA ILE A 63 -7.84 -7.97 -14.78
C ILE A 63 -9.01 -8.89 -14.49
N TYR A 64 -9.60 -8.74 -13.30
CA TYR A 64 -10.76 -9.50 -12.89
C TYR A 64 -11.74 -8.58 -12.16
N TRP A 65 -12.93 -8.45 -12.71
CA TRP A 65 -14.07 -7.77 -12.10
C TRP A 65 -15.09 -8.82 -11.69
N GLN A 66 -15.72 -8.64 -10.52
CA GLN A 66 -16.79 -9.54 -10.12
C GLN A 66 -18.00 -9.38 -11.06
N PRO A 67 -18.79 -10.45 -11.30
CA PRO A 67 -20.01 -10.34 -12.08
C PRO A 67 -20.94 -9.24 -11.55
N GLY A 68 -21.38 -8.32 -12.40
CA GLY A 68 -22.26 -7.20 -12.02
C GLY A 68 -21.54 -5.97 -11.46
N GLU A 69 -20.22 -6.02 -11.23
CA GLU A 69 -19.47 -4.92 -10.63
C GLU A 69 -19.37 -3.73 -11.58
N GLN A 70 -19.07 -3.96 -12.86
CA GLN A 70 -18.97 -2.89 -13.86
C GLN A 70 -20.33 -2.23 -14.09
N GLU A 71 -21.41 -3.00 -14.15
CA GLU A 71 -22.78 -2.49 -14.27
C GLU A 71 -23.17 -1.65 -13.06
N ARG A 72 -22.77 -2.06 -11.85
CA ARG A 72 -22.98 -1.28 -10.63
C ARG A 72 -22.23 0.05 -10.67
N LEU A 73 -20.98 0.05 -11.15
CA LEU A 73 -20.19 1.29 -11.32
C LEU A 73 -20.83 2.22 -12.35
N ALA A 74 -21.25 1.68 -13.49
CA ALA A 74 -21.96 2.44 -14.53
C ALA A 74 -23.35 2.94 -14.08
N ALA A 75 -23.98 2.30 -13.10
CA ALA A 75 -25.27 2.69 -12.57
C ALA A 75 -25.21 3.83 -11.52
N THR A 76 -24.01 4.26 -11.11
CA THR A 76 -23.85 5.40 -10.19
C THR A 76 -24.40 6.69 -10.82
N GLU A 77 -24.85 7.64 -9.98
CA GLU A 77 -25.42 8.91 -10.45
C GLU A 77 -24.42 9.68 -11.33
N SER A 78 -23.17 9.81 -10.88
CA SER A 78 -22.10 10.48 -11.63
C SER A 78 -21.75 9.75 -12.92
N ALA A 79 -21.59 8.41 -12.90
CA ALA A 79 -21.31 7.68 -14.14
C ALA A 79 -22.42 7.87 -15.16
N ARG A 80 -23.69 7.68 -14.76
CA ARG A 80 -24.84 7.92 -15.64
C ARG A 80 -24.84 9.33 -16.19
N TYR A 81 -24.64 10.34 -15.35
CA TYR A 81 -24.63 11.72 -15.79
C TYR A 81 -23.59 11.97 -16.89
N PHE A 82 -22.36 11.47 -16.72
CA PHE A 82 -21.27 11.71 -17.68
C PHE A 82 -21.24 10.72 -18.86
N SER A 83 -21.91 9.57 -18.78
CA SER A 83 -21.91 8.54 -19.82
C SER A 83 -23.20 8.46 -20.65
N THR A 84 -24.23 9.26 -20.34
CA THR A 84 -25.51 9.23 -21.09
C THR A 84 -25.37 9.77 -22.51
N GLU A 85 -24.48 10.74 -22.70
CA GLU A 85 -24.24 11.41 -23.98
C GLU A 85 -22.77 11.26 -24.35
N SER A 86 -22.49 11.13 -25.64
CA SER A 86 -21.12 11.15 -26.13
C SER A 86 -20.46 12.52 -25.87
N LEU A 87 -19.13 12.55 -25.84
CA LEU A 87 -18.39 13.81 -25.73
C LEU A 87 -18.80 14.82 -26.82
N ALA A 88 -19.01 14.35 -28.06
CA ALA A 88 -19.39 15.19 -29.19
C ALA A 88 -20.76 15.84 -28.97
N GLU A 89 -21.78 15.05 -28.61
CA GLU A 89 -23.12 15.56 -28.31
C GLU A 89 -23.08 16.54 -27.15
N ARG A 90 -22.34 16.20 -26.08
CA ARG A 90 -22.17 17.07 -24.92
C ARG A 90 -21.50 18.40 -25.31
N MET A 91 -20.51 18.39 -26.20
CA MET A 91 -19.84 19.60 -26.69
C MET A 91 -20.68 20.42 -27.68
N GLU A 92 -21.75 19.86 -28.24
CA GLU A 92 -22.71 20.57 -29.08
C GLU A 92 -23.84 21.18 -28.24
N GLN A 93 -24.37 20.41 -27.29
CA GLN A 93 -25.43 20.85 -26.38
C GLN A 93 -24.92 21.87 -25.36
N LYS A 94 -23.74 21.63 -24.80
CA LYS A 94 -23.07 22.50 -23.84
C LYS A 94 -21.96 23.26 -24.53
N SER A 95 -21.68 24.48 -24.08
CA SER A 95 -20.49 25.18 -24.56
C SER A 95 -19.23 24.40 -24.16
N GLY A 96 -18.19 24.38 -25.02
CA GLY A 96 -16.96 23.64 -24.72
C GLY A 96 -16.30 24.09 -23.41
N ARG A 97 -16.55 25.34 -23.00
CA ARG A 97 -16.30 25.83 -21.65
C ARG A 97 -16.86 24.92 -20.54
N VAL A 98 -18.15 24.59 -20.58
CA VAL A 98 -18.80 23.79 -19.54
C VAL A 98 -18.18 22.39 -19.51
N VAL A 99 -17.83 21.86 -20.67
CA VAL A 99 -17.18 20.55 -20.77
C VAL A 99 -15.76 20.57 -20.19
N LEU A 100 -15.00 21.64 -20.40
CA LEU A 100 -13.68 21.82 -19.76
C LEU A 100 -13.79 21.94 -18.23
N GLN A 101 -14.80 22.67 -17.72
CA GLN A 101 -15.10 22.73 -16.28
C GLN A 101 -15.44 21.35 -15.73
N GLU A 102 -16.33 20.64 -16.41
CA GLU A 102 -16.73 19.30 -16.03
C GLU A 102 -15.57 18.29 -16.06
N LEU A 103 -14.55 18.50 -16.91
CA LEU A 103 -13.31 17.71 -16.91
C LEU A 103 -12.43 18.00 -15.70
N GLY A 104 -12.48 19.21 -15.14
CA GLY A 104 -11.72 19.63 -13.96
C GLY A 104 -10.84 20.87 -14.18
N PHE A 105 -11.01 21.60 -15.29
CA PHE A 105 -10.25 22.82 -15.56
C PHE A 105 -10.76 23.99 -14.70
N GLY A 106 -9.84 24.61 -13.94
CA GLY A 106 -10.04 25.91 -13.31
C GLY A 106 -10.96 25.97 -12.09
N ASP A 107 -11.58 24.85 -11.68
CA ASP A 107 -12.56 24.82 -10.58
C ASP A 107 -11.96 24.41 -9.22
N ASP A 108 -12.49 25.00 -8.15
CA ASP A 108 -12.13 24.62 -6.78
C ASP A 108 -12.85 23.34 -6.34
N VAL A 109 -12.24 22.57 -5.43
CA VAL A 109 -12.77 21.30 -4.88
C VAL A 109 -14.25 21.38 -4.47
N TRP A 110 -14.68 22.49 -3.86
CA TRP A 110 -16.03 22.60 -3.33
C TRP A 110 -17.05 22.69 -4.48
N LEU A 111 -16.77 23.51 -5.49
CA LEU A 111 -17.62 23.60 -6.68
C LEU A 111 -17.75 22.24 -7.36
N PHE A 112 -16.61 21.56 -7.51
CA PHE A 112 -16.56 20.24 -8.13
C PHE A 112 -17.45 19.22 -7.41
N LEU A 113 -17.22 19.03 -6.10
CA LEU A 113 -17.91 17.98 -5.34
C LEU A 113 -19.42 18.25 -5.18
N ASN A 114 -19.84 19.50 -5.07
CA ASN A 114 -21.23 19.83 -4.76
C ASN A 114 -22.12 20.04 -6.00
N TYR A 115 -21.54 20.41 -7.14
CA TYR A 115 -22.32 20.78 -8.32
C TYR A 115 -21.91 20.05 -9.59
N ILE A 116 -20.62 19.84 -9.83
CA ILE A 116 -20.14 19.19 -11.05
C ILE A 116 -20.36 17.68 -10.96
N LEU A 117 -19.79 17.06 -9.94
CA LEU A 117 -19.84 15.61 -9.75
C LEU A 117 -21.29 15.06 -9.68
N PRO A 118 -22.26 15.74 -9.04
CA PRO A 118 -23.67 15.33 -9.03
C PRO A 118 -24.48 15.80 -10.25
N GLY A 119 -23.85 16.44 -11.25
CA GLY A 119 -24.55 16.91 -12.46
C GLY A 119 -25.52 18.07 -12.26
N LYS A 120 -25.32 18.87 -11.20
CA LYS A 120 -26.20 19.99 -10.80
C LYS A 120 -25.72 21.35 -11.31
N LEU A 121 -24.58 21.41 -11.98
CA LEU A 121 -23.95 22.66 -12.42
C LEU A 121 -24.90 23.52 -13.27
N ASP A 122 -25.56 22.92 -14.26
CA ASP A 122 -26.43 23.65 -15.20
C ASP A 122 -27.63 24.30 -14.50
N ALA A 123 -28.29 23.55 -13.61
CA ALA A 123 -29.44 24.03 -12.85
C ALA A 123 -29.04 25.09 -11.81
N ALA A 124 -27.87 24.94 -11.19
CA ALA A 124 -27.41 25.83 -10.13
C ALA A 124 -26.72 27.09 -10.66
N ARG A 125 -26.37 27.17 -11.96
CA ARG A 125 -25.51 28.21 -12.53
C ARG A 125 -25.98 29.63 -12.18
N ASN A 126 -27.26 29.91 -12.38
CA ASN A 126 -27.83 31.24 -12.10
C ASN A 126 -27.83 31.56 -10.59
N SER A 127 -28.12 30.57 -9.73
CA SER A 127 -28.05 30.74 -8.27
C SER A 127 -26.63 30.84 -7.73
N LEU A 128 -25.67 30.12 -8.33
CA LEU A 128 -24.26 30.15 -7.98
C LEU A 128 -23.65 31.50 -8.33
N ILE A 129 -24.00 32.04 -9.49
CA ILE A 129 -23.67 33.41 -9.87
C ILE A 129 -24.09 34.35 -8.73
N VAL A 130 -25.34 34.33 -8.28
CA VAL A 130 -25.86 35.18 -7.18
C VAL A 130 -25.18 34.90 -5.83
N GLN A 131 -24.94 33.65 -5.45
CA GLN A 131 -24.24 33.31 -4.19
C GLN A 131 -22.77 33.74 -4.21
N TRP A 132 -22.14 33.80 -5.38
CA TRP A 132 -20.77 34.29 -5.57
C TRP A 132 -20.67 35.82 -5.64
N HIS A 133 -21.79 36.56 -5.62
CA HIS A 133 -21.80 38.04 -5.59
C HIS A 133 -21.20 38.66 -4.31
N TYR A 134 -20.84 37.86 -3.30
CA TYR A 134 -20.06 38.37 -2.16
C TYR A 134 -18.62 38.75 -2.54
N TYR A 135 -18.16 38.40 -3.75
CA TYR A 135 -16.87 38.84 -4.29
C TYR A 135 -17.00 39.19 -5.79
N GLN A 136 -17.24 40.47 -6.12
CA GLN A 136 -17.41 40.94 -7.52
C GLN A 136 -16.25 40.51 -8.44
N GLY A 137 -15.02 40.46 -7.93
CA GLY A 137 -13.86 39.98 -8.68
C GLY A 137 -14.00 38.54 -9.16
N ARG A 138 -14.71 37.66 -8.43
CA ARG A 138 -14.91 36.25 -8.80
C ARG A 138 -15.84 36.11 -10.00
N VAL A 139 -16.88 36.93 -10.09
CA VAL A 139 -17.82 36.91 -11.23
C VAL A 139 -17.13 37.43 -12.49
N GLU A 140 -16.39 38.54 -12.41
CA GLU A 140 -15.62 39.05 -13.54
C GLU A 140 -14.46 38.12 -13.94
N GLU A 141 -13.78 37.47 -12.99
CA GLU A 141 -12.75 36.45 -13.27
C GLU A 141 -13.36 35.22 -13.98
N ILE A 142 -14.53 34.76 -13.52
CA ILE A 142 -15.28 33.66 -14.14
C ILE A 142 -15.90 34.05 -15.50
N LEU A 143 -15.98 35.34 -15.82
CA LEU A 143 -16.42 35.81 -17.13
C LEU A 143 -15.24 36.13 -18.07
N ASN A 144 -14.12 36.65 -17.54
CA ASN A 144 -12.98 37.12 -18.32
C ASN A 144 -11.92 36.04 -18.60
N GLY A 145 -11.63 35.13 -17.66
CA GLY A 145 -10.70 34.01 -17.90
C GLY A 145 -11.22 33.02 -18.95
N TRP A 146 -12.54 32.94 -19.10
CA TRP A 146 -13.26 31.93 -19.87
C TRP A 146 -13.62 32.38 -21.30
N ASN A 147 -13.50 33.68 -21.58
CA ASN A 147 -13.54 34.24 -22.93
C ASN A 147 -12.12 34.51 -23.47
N SER A 148 -11.08 34.02 -22.77
CA SER A 148 -9.70 34.20 -23.19
C SER A 148 -9.39 33.39 -24.45
N PRO A 149 -8.46 33.86 -25.31
CA PRO A 149 -8.00 33.09 -26.47
C PRO A 149 -7.52 31.69 -26.10
N GLN A 150 -6.94 31.51 -24.92
CA GLN A 150 -6.42 30.22 -24.48
C GLN A 150 -7.52 29.24 -24.07
N ALA A 151 -8.66 29.70 -23.52
CA ALA A 151 -9.83 28.85 -23.29
C ALA A 151 -10.44 28.36 -24.61
N GLN A 152 -10.46 29.20 -25.65
CA GLN A 152 -10.87 28.80 -27.00
C GLN A 152 -9.91 27.78 -27.61
N LEU A 153 -8.60 27.95 -27.40
CA LEU A 153 -7.59 26.96 -27.81
C LEU A 153 -7.76 25.63 -27.07
N ALA A 154 -8.12 25.64 -25.78
CA ALA A 154 -8.40 24.43 -25.01
C ALA A 154 -9.61 23.68 -25.59
N GLU A 155 -10.70 24.41 -25.89
CA GLU A 155 -11.87 23.83 -26.53
C GLU A 155 -11.51 23.21 -27.88
N GLN A 156 -10.74 23.93 -28.71
CA GLN A 156 -10.31 23.43 -30.01
C GLN A 156 -9.40 22.21 -29.88
N ALA A 157 -8.46 22.20 -28.93
CA ALA A 157 -7.57 21.08 -28.67
C ALA A 157 -8.36 19.84 -28.21
N LEU A 158 -9.38 20.01 -27.36
CA LEU A 158 -10.28 18.95 -26.94
C LEU A 158 -11.07 18.38 -28.13
N ARG A 159 -11.67 19.23 -28.97
CA ARG A 159 -12.42 18.81 -30.17
C ARG A 159 -11.55 18.09 -31.19
N SER A 160 -10.32 18.56 -31.39
CA SER A 160 -9.39 18.02 -32.40
C SER A 160 -8.60 16.80 -31.92
N GLY A 161 -8.72 16.42 -30.64
CA GLY A 161 -7.94 15.32 -30.09
C GLY A 161 -6.47 15.67 -29.82
N HIS A 162 -6.09 16.96 -29.79
CA HIS A 162 -4.70 17.40 -29.72
C HIS A 162 -4.15 17.37 -28.29
N ILE A 163 -3.75 16.18 -27.84
CA ILE A 163 -3.35 15.87 -26.45
C ILE A 163 -2.31 16.87 -25.91
N GLU A 164 -1.18 17.05 -26.59
CA GLU A 164 -0.09 17.91 -26.11
C GLU A 164 -0.49 19.38 -25.95
N ALA A 165 -1.34 19.89 -26.86
CA ALA A 165 -1.83 21.25 -26.77
C ALA A 165 -2.74 21.41 -25.56
N LEU A 166 -3.65 20.44 -25.34
CA LEU A 166 -4.56 20.47 -24.21
C LEU A 166 -3.83 20.34 -22.86
N ILE A 167 -2.83 19.46 -22.77
CA ILE A 167 -1.97 19.31 -21.59
C ILE A 167 -1.18 20.59 -21.34
N ASN A 168 -0.56 21.16 -22.37
CA ASN A 168 0.21 22.40 -22.23
C ASN A 168 -0.67 23.57 -21.75
N ILE A 169 -1.87 23.70 -22.33
CA ILE A 169 -2.82 24.74 -21.91
C ILE A 169 -3.23 24.52 -20.47
N TRP A 170 -3.49 23.28 -20.06
CA TRP A 170 -3.79 22.93 -18.67
C TRP A 170 -2.61 23.20 -17.70
N GLU A 171 -1.40 22.79 -18.05
CA GLU A 171 -0.23 22.97 -17.17
C GLU A 171 0.16 24.44 -16.99
N ASN A 172 -0.09 25.25 -18.02
CA ASN A 172 0.12 26.70 -18.01
C ASN A 172 -1.16 27.48 -17.75
N ASP A 173 -2.21 26.78 -17.31
CA ASP A 173 -3.52 27.35 -17.05
C ASP A 173 -3.42 28.32 -15.86
N ASN A 174 -3.45 29.61 -16.18
CA ASN A 174 -3.57 30.72 -15.24
C ASN A 174 -5.03 31.21 -15.10
N PHE A 175 -6.03 30.55 -15.70
CA PHE A 175 -7.44 30.98 -15.69
C PHE A 175 -8.04 31.01 -14.29
N SER A 176 -7.48 30.21 -13.38
CA SER A 176 -7.90 30.15 -11.99
C SER A 176 -6.81 30.70 -11.07
N ARG A 177 -7.10 31.78 -10.35
CA ARG A 177 -6.26 32.24 -9.22
C ARG A 177 -6.30 31.26 -8.04
N TYR A 178 -7.15 30.23 -8.09
CA TYR A 178 -7.15 29.15 -7.12
C TYR A 178 -5.92 28.28 -7.34
N ARG A 179 -5.28 27.85 -6.25
CA ARG A 179 -4.08 27.01 -6.32
C ARG A 179 -4.38 25.81 -7.22
N PRO A 180 -3.65 25.59 -8.34
CA PRO A 180 -3.86 24.44 -9.23
C PRO A 180 -3.87 23.10 -8.48
N GLU A 181 -3.15 23.04 -7.36
CA GLU A 181 -3.13 21.95 -6.36
C GLU A 181 -4.52 21.58 -5.77
N LYS A 182 -5.53 22.44 -5.93
CA LYS A 182 -6.88 22.29 -5.37
C LYS A 182 -7.95 22.00 -6.42
N SER A 183 -7.61 21.74 -7.67
CA SER A 183 -8.59 21.23 -8.64
C SER A 183 -8.77 19.71 -8.50
N VAL A 184 -9.97 19.23 -8.84
CA VAL A 184 -10.31 17.81 -8.88
C VAL A 184 -10.63 17.44 -10.33
N TRP A 185 -9.97 16.40 -10.84
CA TRP A 185 -10.22 15.86 -12.16
C TRP A 185 -11.38 14.86 -12.19
N ASN A 186 -12.25 14.98 -13.19
CA ASN A 186 -13.40 14.11 -13.36
C ASN A 186 -13.07 12.90 -14.23
N LEU A 187 -12.79 11.76 -13.60
CA LEU A 187 -12.45 10.55 -14.34
C LEU A 187 -13.66 9.90 -15.03
N TYR A 188 -14.89 10.21 -14.60
CA TYR A 188 -16.10 9.74 -15.30
C TYR A 188 -16.19 10.30 -16.72
N LEU A 189 -15.94 11.60 -16.87
CA LEU A 189 -15.92 12.26 -18.17
C LEU A 189 -14.61 11.99 -18.92
N LEU A 190 -13.48 11.88 -18.20
CA LEU A 190 -12.20 11.52 -18.81
C LEU A 190 -12.27 10.15 -19.50
N ALA A 191 -13.03 9.20 -18.95
CA ALA A 191 -13.25 7.88 -19.55
C ALA A 191 -13.97 7.93 -20.91
N GLN A 192 -14.64 9.03 -21.24
CA GLN A 192 -15.34 9.23 -22.52
C GLN A 192 -14.43 9.85 -23.60
N LEU A 193 -13.24 10.33 -23.23
CA LEU A 193 -12.28 10.87 -24.19
C LEU A 193 -11.69 9.74 -25.04
N PRO A 194 -11.09 10.07 -26.22
CA PRO A 194 -10.30 9.11 -26.97
C PRO A 194 -9.30 8.39 -26.05
N ARG A 195 -9.21 7.06 -26.16
CA ARG A 195 -8.49 6.21 -25.19
C ARG A 195 -7.06 6.68 -24.91
N GLU A 196 -6.31 7.03 -25.94
CA GLU A 196 -4.95 7.57 -25.80
C GLU A 196 -4.91 8.86 -24.96
N MET A 197 -5.83 9.79 -25.23
CA MET A 197 -5.95 11.02 -24.47
C MET A 197 -6.28 10.74 -23.00
N ALA A 198 -7.27 9.89 -22.74
CA ALA A 198 -7.68 9.54 -21.38
C ALA A 198 -6.52 8.97 -20.56
N LEU A 199 -5.71 8.08 -21.15
CA LEU A 199 -4.54 7.47 -20.51
C LEU A 199 -3.41 8.48 -20.26
N THR A 200 -3.10 9.34 -21.23
CA THR A 200 -2.07 10.37 -21.07
C THR A 200 -2.46 11.37 -19.99
N PHE A 201 -3.73 11.80 -19.95
CA PHE A 201 -4.24 12.66 -18.87
C PHE A 201 -4.19 11.95 -17.53
N TRP A 202 -4.63 10.70 -17.43
CA TRP A 202 -4.59 9.93 -16.20
C TRP A 202 -3.19 9.89 -15.59
N LEU A 203 -2.19 9.51 -16.38
CA LEU A 203 -0.78 9.51 -15.94
C LEU A 203 -0.35 10.88 -15.44
N ARG A 204 -0.63 11.93 -16.21
CA ARG A 204 -0.18 13.29 -15.89
C ARG A 204 -0.86 13.86 -14.65
N ILE A 205 -2.14 13.58 -14.44
CA ILE A 205 -2.91 13.94 -13.23
C ILE A 205 -2.22 13.37 -11.98
N ILE A 206 -1.80 12.10 -12.04
CA ILE A 206 -1.13 11.42 -10.94
C ILE A 206 0.29 11.97 -10.71
N GLU A 207 1.07 12.20 -11.77
CA GLU A 207 2.43 12.76 -11.70
C GLU A 207 2.45 14.10 -10.96
N LYS A 208 1.48 14.96 -11.29
CA LYS A 208 1.30 16.27 -10.68
C LYS A 208 0.58 16.23 -9.34
N LYS A 209 0.15 15.03 -8.90
CA LYS A 209 -0.51 14.76 -7.60
C LYS A 209 -1.83 15.52 -7.42
N HIS A 210 -2.55 15.80 -8.50
CA HIS A 210 -3.88 16.41 -8.40
C HIS A 210 -4.88 15.48 -7.72
N LEU A 211 -6.00 16.05 -7.29
CA LEU A 211 -7.15 15.29 -6.86
C LEU A 211 -7.92 14.80 -8.08
N PHE A 212 -8.63 13.70 -7.92
CA PHE A 212 -9.48 13.13 -8.97
C PHE A 212 -10.66 12.39 -8.32
N ALA A 213 -11.70 12.12 -9.11
CA ALA A 213 -12.86 11.35 -8.68
C ALA A 213 -13.40 10.47 -9.83
N GLY A 214 -13.78 9.24 -9.53
CA GLY A 214 -14.35 8.27 -10.48
C GLY A 214 -13.36 7.22 -10.98
N GLU A 215 -12.32 6.96 -10.19
CA GLU A 215 -11.21 6.08 -10.51
C GLU A 215 -11.62 4.62 -10.69
N ASP A 216 -12.60 4.12 -9.93
CA ASP A 216 -13.16 2.78 -10.07
C ASP A 216 -13.88 2.61 -11.40
N TYR A 217 -14.74 3.55 -11.76
CA TYR A 217 -15.41 3.59 -13.05
C TYR A 217 -14.40 3.70 -14.20
N PHE A 218 -13.46 4.64 -14.11
CA PHE A 218 -12.43 4.84 -15.12
C PHE A 218 -11.58 3.59 -15.37
N LEU A 219 -11.13 2.92 -14.31
CA LEU A 219 -10.39 1.67 -14.40
C LEU A 219 -11.24 0.54 -14.98
N SER A 220 -12.55 0.53 -14.74
CA SER A 220 -13.44 -0.47 -15.32
C SER A 220 -13.63 -0.31 -16.84
N ILE A 221 -13.58 0.92 -17.36
CA ILE A 221 -13.65 1.19 -18.80
C ILE A 221 -12.28 0.99 -19.48
N LEU A 222 -11.20 1.51 -18.89
CA LEU A 222 -9.88 1.49 -19.54
C LEU A 222 -9.12 0.18 -19.32
N GLY A 223 -9.44 -0.55 -18.25
CA GLY A 223 -8.85 -1.86 -17.97
C GLY A 223 -7.33 -1.80 -17.81
N LEU A 224 -6.64 -2.79 -18.38
CA LEU A 224 -5.18 -2.95 -18.22
C LEU A 224 -4.36 -1.80 -18.79
N ASP A 225 -4.88 -1.06 -19.77
CA ASP A 225 -4.15 0.07 -20.34
C ASP A 225 -3.89 1.19 -19.30
N ALA A 226 -4.74 1.29 -18.28
CA ALA A 226 -4.59 2.26 -17.19
C ALA A 226 -3.64 1.78 -16.07
N LEU A 227 -3.10 0.57 -16.17
CA LEU A 227 -2.22 -0.03 -15.15
C LEU A 227 -0.98 0.83 -14.84
N PRO A 228 -0.25 1.43 -15.81
CA PRO A 228 0.89 2.28 -15.49
C PRO A 228 0.53 3.45 -14.57
N GLY A 229 -0.61 4.09 -14.79
CA GLY A 229 -1.11 5.15 -13.92
C GLY A 229 -1.56 4.61 -12.56
N LEU A 230 -2.22 3.45 -12.52
CA LEU A 230 -2.62 2.80 -11.28
C LEU A 230 -1.41 2.46 -10.39
N LEU A 231 -0.32 1.92 -10.97
CA LEU A 231 0.94 1.65 -10.28
C LEU A 231 1.53 2.93 -9.68
N LEU A 232 1.55 4.01 -10.46
CA LEU A 232 2.06 5.30 -10.00
C LEU A 232 1.18 5.86 -8.86
N ALA A 233 -0.14 5.81 -9.00
CA ALA A 233 -1.09 6.26 -7.99
C ALA A 233 -0.90 5.50 -6.67
N PHE A 234 -0.72 4.18 -6.75
CA PHE A 234 -0.48 3.34 -5.58
C PHE A 234 0.84 3.69 -4.88
N SER A 235 1.86 4.08 -5.63
CA SER A 235 3.14 4.54 -5.05
C SER A 235 3.01 5.86 -4.27
N HIS A 236 2.10 6.74 -4.68
CA HIS A 236 1.88 8.04 -4.06
C HIS A 236 0.91 7.98 -2.88
N ARG A 237 -0.22 7.28 -3.04
CA ARG A 237 -1.32 7.21 -2.06
C ARG A 237 -1.79 5.77 -1.85
N PRO A 238 -0.93 4.89 -1.29
CA PRO A 238 -1.23 3.46 -1.18
C PRO A 238 -2.53 3.20 -0.42
N LYS A 239 -2.90 4.05 0.55
CA LYS A 239 -4.12 3.84 1.32
C LYS A 239 -5.42 4.05 0.54
N GLU A 240 -5.44 5.07 -0.31
CA GLU A 240 -6.60 5.43 -1.13
C GLU A 240 -6.70 4.47 -2.33
N THR A 241 -5.57 4.10 -2.92
CA THR A 241 -5.51 3.32 -4.15
C THR A 241 -5.56 1.80 -3.92
N PHE A 242 -5.29 1.30 -2.70
CA PHE A 242 -5.26 -0.16 -2.44
C PHE A 242 -6.53 -0.90 -2.90
N PRO A 243 -7.75 -0.44 -2.58
CA PRO A 243 -8.96 -1.15 -2.99
C PRO A 243 -9.06 -1.33 -4.51
N LEU A 244 -8.50 -0.41 -5.29
CA LEU A 244 -8.55 -0.42 -6.76
C LEU A 244 -7.63 -1.51 -7.35
N ILE A 245 -6.48 -1.77 -6.73
CA ILE A 245 -5.52 -2.76 -7.24
C ILE A 245 -5.99 -4.21 -7.03
N LEU A 246 -7.04 -4.45 -6.24
CA LEU A 246 -7.61 -5.78 -6.02
C LEU A 246 -8.03 -6.45 -7.33
N ASN A 247 -8.53 -5.67 -8.28
CA ASN A 247 -9.02 -6.17 -9.57
C ASN A 247 -7.89 -6.38 -10.59
N PHE A 248 -6.63 -6.06 -10.24
CA PHE A 248 -5.48 -6.10 -11.15
C PHE A 248 -4.38 -7.02 -10.63
N GLY A 249 -4.08 -8.06 -11.41
CA GLY A 249 -2.94 -8.95 -11.19
C GLY A 249 -1.76 -8.50 -12.05
N ALA A 250 -0.72 -7.94 -11.43
CA ALA A 250 0.50 -7.51 -12.11
C ALA A 250 1.71 -7.82 -11.21
N THR A 251 2.85 -8.21 -11.82
CA THR A 251 4.05 -8.58 -11.06
C THR A 251 4.65 -7.37 -10.33
N GLU A 252 4.47 -6.17 -10.87
CA GLU A 252 4.91 -4.90 -10.30
C GLU A 252 4.17 -4.54 -9.00
N LEU A 253 2.95 -5.06 -8.79
CA LEU A 253 2.18 -4.86 -7.57
C LEU A 253 2.63 -5.78 -6.42
N ALA A 254 3.21 -6.94 -6.74
CA ALA A 254 3.47 -7.99 -5.76
C ALA A 254 4.40 -7.55 -4.62
N LEU A 255 5.51 -6.87 -4.93
CA LEU A 255 6.44 -6.40 -3.90
C LEU A 255 5.84 -5.26 -3.05
N PRO A 256 5.25 -4.21 -3.63
CA PRO A 256 4.49 -3.22 -2.87
C PRO A 256 3.44 -3.83 -1.93
N VAL A 257 2.64 -4.79 -2.42
CA VAL A 257 1.63 -5.49 -1.61
C VAL A 257 2.28 -6.33 -0.50
N ALA A 258 3.36 -7.05 -0.79
CA ALA A 258 4.09 -7.83 0.21
C ALA A 258 4.66 -6.95 1.34
N ARG A 259 5.13 -5.73 1.03
CA ARG A 259 5.53 -4.75 2.06
C ARG A 259 4.36 -4.30 2.92
N VAL A 260 3.19 -4.08 2.31
CA VAL A 260 1.95 -3.76 3.05
C VAL A 260 1.55 -4.89 3.99
N TRP A 261 1.52 -6.13 3.48
CA TRP A 261 1.26 -7.34 4.27
C TRP A 261 2.18 -7.43 5.49
N ARG A 262 3.47 -7.12 5.33
CA ARG A 262 4.45 -7.19 6.40
C ARG A 262 4.32 -6.08 7.44
N ARG A 263 4.20 -4.82 7.01
CA ARG A 263 4.42 -3.64 7.87
C ARG A 263 3.15 -2.90 8.32
N PHE A 264 2.04 -3.05 7.61
CA PHE A 264 0.88 -2.17 7.80
C PHE A 264 -0.34 -2.96 8.25
N ALA A 265 -0.51 -3.10 9.57
CA ALA A 265 -1.60 -3.86 10.18
C ALA A 265 -2.99 -3.46 9.66
N ALA A 266 -3.24 -2.16 9.46
CA ALA A 266 -4.54 -1.65 9.02
C ALA A 266 -4.98 -2.09 7.61
N GLN A 267 -4.03 -2.48 6.75
CA GLN A 267 -4.31 -2.90 5.36
C GLN A 267 -3.88 -4.33 5.09
N ARG A 268 -3.60 -5.07 6.16
CA ARG A 268 -3.10 -6.43 6.10
C ARG A 268 -4.10 -7.38 5.46
N ASP A 269 -5.39 -7.18 5.69
CA ASP A 269 -6.46 -7.98 5.09
C ASP A 269 -6.58 -7.76 3.58
N LEU A 270 -6.46 -6.51 3.12
CA LEU A 270 -6.45 -6.19 1.68
C LEU A 270 -5.22 -6.79 0.99
N ALA A 271 -4.05 -6.71 1.63
CA ALA A 271 -2.84 -7.32 1.10
C ALA A 271 -2.96 -8.86 1.05
N ARG A 272 -3.54 -9.48 2.09
CA ARG A 272 -3.85 -10.91 2.09
C ARG A 272 -4.78 -11.28 0.94
N GLN A 273 -5.86 -10.52 0.77
CA GLN A 273 -6.82 -10.74 -0.31
C GLN A 273 -6.14 -10.69 -1.67
N TRP A 274 -5.34 -9.65 -1.94
CA TRP A 274 -4.63 -9.52 -3.21
C TRP A 274 -3.66 -10.68 -3.47
N ILE A 275 -2.85 -11.06 -2.47
CA ILE A 275 -1.88 -12.15 -2.58
C ILE A 275 -2.57 -13.48 -2.95
N LEU A 276 -3.71 -13.77 -2.31
CA LEU A 276 -4.46 -15.00 -2.55
C LEU A 276 -5.29 -14.99 -3.84
N GLN A 277 -5.69 -13.80 -4.31
CA GLN A 277 -6.37 -13.64 -5.59
C GLN A 277 -5.39 -13.75 -6.77
N TRP A 278 -4.15 -13.28 -6.60
CA TRP A 278 -3.12 -13.25 -7.64
C TRP A 278 -1.87 -14.06 -7.25
N PRO A 279 -2.00 -15.38 -7.00
CA PRO A 279 -0.91 -16.21 -6.47
C PRO A 279 0.23 -16.37 -7.49
N GLU A 280 -0.08 -16.44 -8.78
CA GLU A 280 0.93 -16.59 -9.84
C GLU A 280 1.76 -15.32 -10.05
N HIS A 281 1.12 -14.15 -10.07
CA HIS A 281 1.82 -12.85 -10.13
C HIS A 281 2.68 -12.62 -8.90
N THR A 282 2.15 -12.98 -7.72
CA THR A 282 2.90 -12.94 -6.47
C THR A 282 4.13 -13.85 -6.54
N ALA A 283 3.96 -15.11 -6.94
CA ALA A 283 5.06 -16.07 -7.04
C ALA A 283 6.14 -15.62 -8.03
N SER A 284 5.72 -15.21 -9.23
CA SER A 284 6.63 -14.84 -10.33
C SER A 284 7.52 -13.65 -9.96
N ALA A 285 6.96 -12.67 -9.24
CA ALA A 285 7.70 -11.48 -8.81
C ALA A 285 8.56 -11.71 -7.56
N LEU A 286 8.08 -12.50 -6.59
CA LEU A 286 8.69 -12.56 -5.26
C LEU A 286 9.70 -13.69 -5.08
N ILE A 287 9.61 -14.79 -5.84
CA ILE A 287 10.57 -15.92 -5.73
C ILE A 287 12.02 -15.44 -5.95
N PRO A 288 12.35 -14.64 -6.99
CA PRO A 288 13.70 -14.11 -7.15
C PRO A 288 14.20 -13.32 -5.94
N LEU A 289 13.33 -12.52 -5.31
CA LEU A 289 13.71 -11.64 -4.22
C LEU A 289 14.12 -12.39 -2.95
N VAL A 290 13.58 -13.60 -2.71
CA VAL A 290 13.96 -14.43 -1.56
C VAL A 290 15.42 -14.88 -1.63
N PHE A 291 15.96 -15.07 -2.83
CA PHE A 291 17.34 -15.52 -3.04
C PHE A 291 18.35 -14.38 -3.17
N THR A 292 17.92 -13.14 -2.99
CA THR A 292 18.81 -11.98 -2.94
C THR A 292 19.47 -11.82 -1.56
N LYS A 293 20.29 -10.79 -1.40
CA LYS A 293 20.86 -10.45 -0.08
C LYS A 293 19.71 -10.18 0.91
N PRO A 294 19.79 -10.71 2.16
CA PRO A 294 18.81 -10.42 3.19
C PRO A 294 18.55 -8.92 3.34
N SER A 295 17.30 -8.54 3.13
CA SER A 295 16.80 -7.17 3.12
C SER A 295 15.33 -7.15 3.51
N ASP A 296 14.80 -5.96 3.73
CA ASP A 296 13.37 -5.78 4.02
C ASP A 296 12.47 -6.36 2.91
N ASN A 297 12.90 -6.22 1.65
CA ASN A 297 12.20 -6.75 0.48
C ASN A 297 12.22 -8.28 0.44
N SER A 298 13.37 -8.91 0.70
CA SER A 298 13.46 -10.38 0.71
C SER A 298 12.62 -10.99 1.84
N GLU A 299 12.55 -10.31 2.99
CA GLU A 299 11.73 -10.75 4.12
C GLU A 299 10.23 -10.56 3.85
N ALA A 300 9.82 -9.44 3.24
CA ALA A 300 8.45 -9.23 2.79
C ALA A 300 8.04 -10.27 1.73
N ALA A 301 8.92 -10.54 0.77
CA ALA A 301 8.73 -11.57 -0.25
C ALA A 301 8.52 -12.96 0.37
N LEU A 302 9.39 -13.35 1.30
CA LEU A 302 9.29 -14.65 1.98
C LEU A 302 7.99 -14.78 2.78
N LEU A 303 7.56 -13.74 3.49
CA LEU A 303 6.30 -13.76 4.24
C LEU A 303 5.07 -13.90 3.34
N ALA A 304 5.06 -13.27 2.16
CA ALA A 304 3.97 -13.41 1.19
C ALA A 304 3.94 -14.80 0.56
N LEU A 305 5.11 -15.36 0.21
CA LEU A 305 5.21 -16.72 -0.35
C LEU A 305 4.86 -17.80 0.69
N ARG A 306 5.18 -17.58 1.98
CA ARG A 306 4.73 -18.45 3.08
C ARG A 306 3.22 -18.45 3.21
N LEU A 307 2.58 -17.29 3.15
CA LEU A 307 1.12 -17.20 3.13
C LEU A 307 0.54 -18.05 1.99
N LEU A 308 1.08 -17.97 0.77
CA LEU A 308 0.64 -18.82 -0.34
C LEU A 308 0.82 -20.31 -0.05
N TYR A 309 1.99 -20.70 0.45
CA TYR A 309 2.29 -22.09 0.79
C TYR A 309 1.34 -22.65 1.86
N GLU A 310 1.09 -21.87 2.93
CA GLU A 310 0.17 -22.22 4.02
C GLU A 310 -1.29 -22.33 3.56
N GLN A 311 -1.69 -21.58 2.53
CA GLN A 311 -3.02 -21.68 1.91
C GLN A 311 -3.11 -22.78 0.85
N GLY A 312 -2.09 -23.64 0.71
CA GLY A 312 -2.12 -24.81 -0.18
C GLY A 312 -1.62 -24.55 -1.60
N HIS A 313 -1.05 -23.38 -1.91
CA HIS A 313 -0.51 -23.07 -3.23
C HIS A 313 0.89 -23.66 -3.50
N GLY A 314 1.27 -24.75 -2.82
CA GLY A 314 2.59 -25.38 -2.95
C GLY A 314 2.92 -25.83 -4.39
N GLU A 315 1.98 -26.50 -5.05
CA GLU A 315 2.14 -26.96 -6.44
C GLU A 315 2.29 -25.79 -7.42
N LEU A 316 1.56 -24.69 -7.20
CA LEU A 316 1.68 -23.47 -8.00
C LEU A 316 3.06 -22.84 -7.83
N LEU A 317 3.54 -22.71 -6.58
CA LEU A 317 4.86 -22.19 -6.29
C LEU A 317 5.96 -23.04 -6.93
N GLN A 318 5.82 -24.37 -6.91
CA GLN A 318 6.72 -25.29 -7.59
C GLN A 318 6.69 -25.11 -9.11
N THR A 319 5.49 -24.99 -9.68
CA THR A 319 5.31 -24.78 -11.13
C THR A 319 5.98 -23.50 -11.59
N VAL A 320 5.81 -22.40 -10.84
CA VAL A 320 6.46 -21.12 -11.13
C VAL A 320 7.97 -21.23 -10.94
N ALA A 321 8.45 -21.85 -9.86
CA ALA A 321 9.88 -22.10 -9.61
C ALA A 321 10.56 -22.89 -10.74
N ASN A 322 9.84 -23.81 -11.37
CA ASN A 322 10.36 -24.61 -12.48
C ASN A 322 10.50 -23.83 -13.80
N ARG A 323 9.87 -22.65 -13.94
CA ARG A 323 9.97 -21.81 -15.16
C ARG A 323 11.38 -21.27 -15.39
N TRP A 324 12.17 -21.11 -14.34
CA TRP A 324 13.59 -20.76 -14.44
C TRP A 324 14.46 -21.92 -14.95
N GLN A 325 13.89 -23.11 -15.18
CA GLN A 325 14.59 -24.31 -15.67
C GLN A 325 15.80 -24.71 -14.81
N ARG A 326 15.66 -24.48 -13.50
CA ARG A 326 16.69 -24.74 -12.48
C ARG A 326 16.17 -25.71 -11.43
N THR A 327 16.88 -26.81 -11.23
CA THR A 327 16.47 -27.88 -10.30
C THR A 327 16.68 -27.54 -8.82
N ASP A 328 17.48 -26.51 -8.52
CA ASP A 328 17.83 -26.08 -7.17
C ASP A 328 16.87 -25.02 -6.59
N VAL A 329 16.08 -24.34 -7.43
CA VAL A 329 15.20 -23.24 -6.99
C VAL A 329 14.08 -23.74 -6.08
N TRP A 330 13.32 -24.75 -6.52
CA TRP A 330 12.19 -25.26 -5.73
C TRP A 330 12.65 -25.87 -4.41
N SER A 331 13.68 -26.72 -4.42
CA SER A 331 14.17 -27.37 -3.21
C SER A 331 14.67 -26.35 -2.17
N ALA A 332 15.39 -25.31 -2.62
CA ALA A 332 15.82 -24.23 -1.73
C ALA A 332 14.65 -23.38 -1.22
N LEU A 333 13.66 -23.06 -2.09
CA LEU A 333 12.47 -22.31 -1.70
C LEU A 333 11.63 -23.09 -0.68
N GLU A 334 11.33 -24.36 -0.97
CA GLU A 334 10.50 -25.21 -0.13
C GLU A 334 11.11 -25.37 1.27
N GLN A 335 12.44 -25.50 1.37
CA GLN A 335 13.13 -25.50 2.66
C GLN A 335 12.88 -24.21 3.46
N LEU A 336 12.87 -23.04 2.80
CA LEU A 336 12.61 -21.74 3.45
C LEU A 336 11.14 -21.58 3.85
N LEU A 337 10.22 -22.14 3.07
CA LEU A 337 8.78 -22.11 3.34
C LEU A 337 8.38 -23.03 4.49
N LYS A 338 9.03 -24.20 4.62
CA LYS A 338 8.80 -25.17 5.71
C LYS A 338 9.39 -24.76 7.06
N GLN A 339 10.21 -23.70 7.12
CA GLN A 339 10.72 -23.19 8.39
C GLN A 339 9.57 -22.76 9.30
N GLY A 340 9.41 -23.42 10.44
CA GLY A 340 8.37 -23.10 11.40
C GLY A 340 8.63 -21.74 12.07
N PRO A 341 7.62 -21.15 12.74
CA PRO A 341 7.76 -19.89 13.49
C PRO A 341 8.94 -19.90 14.47
N MET A 342 9.27 -21.08 15.02
CA MET A 342 10.36 -21.30 15.96
C MET A 342 11.76 -21.19 15.34
N ASP A 343 11.88 -21.32 14.01
CA ASP A 343 13.14 -21.19 13.28
C ASP A 343 13.37 -19.75 12.77
N ILE A 344 12.45 -18.82 13.06
CA ILE A 344 12.53 -17.42 12.65
C ILE A 344 13.09 -16.57 13.79
N TYR A 345 14.42 -16.38 13.78
CA TYR A 345 15.12 -15.53 14.75
C TYR A 345 16.13 -14.61 14.06
N PRO A 346 16.45 -13.42 14.62
CA PRO A 346 17.39 -12.49 14.01
C PRO A 346 18.78 -13.12 13.89
N ALA A 347 19.53 -12.75 12.84
CA ALA A 347 20.90 -13.26 12.65
C ALA A 347 21.86 -12.79 13.76
N ARG A 348 21.56 -11.66 14.39
CA ARG A 348 22.30 -11.12 15.54
C ARG A 348 21.29 -10.63 16.57
N ILE A 349 21.39 -11.16 17.78
CA ILE A 349 20.58 -10.72 18.91
C ILE A 349 21.26 -9.46 19.50
N PRO A 350 20.55 -8.33 19.65
CA PRO A 350 21.11 -7.14 20.28
C PRO A 350 21.61 -7.40 21.69
N LYS A 351 22.64 -6.66 22.12
CA LYS A 351 23.11 -6.71 23.51
C LYS A 351 21.94 -6.36 24.44
N ALA A 352 21.87 -7.04 25.58
CA ALA A 352 20.89 -6.72 26.62
C ALA A 352 21.04 -5.25 27.03
N PRO A 353 19.94 -4.50 27.21
CA PRO A 353 20.01 -3.14 27.70
C PRO A 353 20.56 -3.13 29.13
N ASP A 354 21.16 -2.01 29.54
CA ASP A 354 21.85 -1.90 30.83
C ASP A 354 20.94 -2.14 32.05
N PHE A 355 19.62 -2.10 31.91
CA PHE A 355 18.68 -2.40 32.99
C PHE A 355 18.34 -3.89 33.13
N TRP A 356 18.78 -4.74 32.19
CA TRP A 356 18.49 -6.18 32.21
C TRP A 356 19.36 -6.89 33.26
N HIS A 357 18.83 -7.02 34.48
CA HIS A 357 19.49 -7.68 35.60
C HIS A 357 18.58 -8.76 36.22
N PRO A 358 18.42 -9.93 35.58
CA PRO A 358 17.48 -10.97 36.05
C PRO A 358 17.76 -11.44 37.47
N ALA A 359 19.02 -11.44 37.91
CA ALA A 359 19.42 -11.79 39.27
C ALA A 359 18.78 -10.90 40.35
N MET A 360 18.36 -9.68 40.00
CA MET A 360 17.77 -8.71 40.92
C MET A 360 16.23 -8.75 40.93
N TRP A 361 15.61 -9.63 40.13
CA TRP A 361 14.16 -9.68 39.94
C TRP A 361 13.53 -10.89 40.64
N SER A 362 12.27 -10.72 41.05
CA SER A 362 11.43 -11.85 41.45
C SER A 362 11.28 -12.82 40.29
N ARG A 363 11.48 -14.11 40.55
CA ARG A 363 11.41 -15.15 39.52
C ARG A 363 9.98 -15.31 38.99
N PRO A 364 9.75 -15.17 37.67
CA PRO A 364 8.52 -15.62 37.05
C PRO A 364 8.30 -17.11 37.35
N ARG A 365 7.04 -17.51 37.47
CA ARG A 365 6.66 -18.90 37.76
C ARG A 365 5.84 -19.46 36.60
N LEU A 366 6.03 -20.73 36.30
CA LEU A 366 5.23 -21.43 35.30
C LEU A 366 3.77 -21.51 35.76
N ILE A 367 2.82 -21.25 34.86
CA ILE A 367 1.38 -21.31 35.16
C ILE A 367 0.94 -22.74 35.50
N THR A 368 1.58 -23.74 34.88
CA THR A 368 1.18 -25.15 34.96
C THR A 368 1.52 -25.81 36.30
N ASN A 369 2.67 -25.48 36.90
CA ASN A 369 3.17 -26.17 38.09
C ASN A 369 3.75 -25.21 39.16
N ASN A 370 3.63 -23.90 38.96
CA ASN A 370 4.11 -22.84 39.87
C ASN A 370 5.61 -22.89 40.19
N GLN A 371 6.40 -23.64 39.42
CA GLN A 371 7.86 -23.69 39.59
C GLN A 371 8.50 -22.38 39.11
N PRO A 372 9.52 -21.87 39.83
CA PRO A 372 10.25 -20.69 39.39
C PRO A 372 11.10 -21.01 38.17
N VAL A 373 11.12 -20.10 37.19
CA VAL A 373 11.93 -20.20 35.98
C VAL A 373 13.42 -20.11 36.35
N THR A 374 14.25 -20.94 35.73
CA THR A 374 15.70 -20.99 35.97
C THR A 374 16.41 -19.73 35.45
N GLY A 375 17.60 -19.42 35.97
CA GLY A 375 18.38 -18.26 35.53
C GLY A 375 18.69 -18.28 34.03
N ASP A 376 19.08 -19.43 33.50
CA ASP A 376 19.34 -19.62 32.06
C ASP A 376 18.09 -19.40 31.21
N ALA A 377 16.94 -19.94 31.64
CA ALA A 377 15.67 -19.73 30.95
C ALA A 377 15.24 -18.25 30.96
N LEU A 378 15.52 -17.51 32.03
CA LEU A 378 15.32 -16.07 32.09
C LEU A 378 16.18 -15.31 31.08
N GLU A 379 17.45 -15.69 30.90
CA GLU A 379 18.31 -15.10 29.87
C GLU A 379 17.79 -15.41 28.45
N ILE A 380 17.27 -16.62 28.23
CA ILE A 380 16.64 -17.00 26.96
C ILE A 380 15.39 -16.17 26.68
N ILE A 381 14.53 -15.95 27.68
CA ILE A 381 13.39 -15.03 27.57
C ILE A 381 13.88 -13.61 27.23
N GLY A 382 14.93 -13.14 27.89
CA GLY A 382 15.54 -11.85 27.57
C GLY A 382 16.01 -11.73 26.14
N GLU A 383 16.63 -12.79 25.60
CA GLU A 383 17.01 -12.86 24.17
C GLU A 383 15.79 -12.77 23.26
N MET A 384 14.73 -13.52 23.54
CA MET A 384 13.49 -13.49 22.76
C MET A 384 12.84 -12.10 22.74
N LEU A 385 12.77 -11.44 23.89
CA LEU A 385 12.23 -10.07 23.99
C LEU A 385 13.05 -9.05 23.17
N ARG A 386 14.28 -9.38 22.79
CA ARG A 386 15.15 -8.56 21.95
C ARG A 386 15.07 -8.89 20.46
N PHE A 387 14.22 -9.83 20.05
CA PHE A 387 14.02 -10.13 18.63
C PHE A 387 13.32 -8.99 17.88
N THR A 388 12.69 -8.06 18.59
CA THR A 388 11.89 -6.98 18.01
C THR A 388 12.72 -5.74 17.71
N GLN A 389 13.24 -5.67 16.49
CA GLN A 389 13.25 -4.43 15.70
C GLN A 389 12.59 -4.72 14.35
N GLY A 390 11.25 -4.84 14.36
CA GLY A 390 10.42 -5.00 13.17
C GLY A 390 9.58 -6.28 13.18
N ASP A 391 8.35 -6.18 13.70
CA ASP A 391 7.11 -6.95 13.41
C ASP A 391 7.15 -8.46 13.11
N VAL A 392 8.24 -9.18 13.40
CA VAL A 392 8.25 -10.64 13.37
C VAL A 392 7.75 -11.15 14.71
N PHE A 393 6.44 -11.35 14.80
CA PHE A 393 5.85 -12.11 15.89
C PHE A 393 6.30 -13.57 15.77
N ILE A 394 6.98 -14.10 16.78
CA ILE A 394 7.07 -15.55 16.94
C ILE A 394 5.66 -16.01 17.35
N ALA A 395 4.94 -16.60 16.41
CA ALA A 395 3.66 -17.24 16.69
C ALA A 395 3.88 -18.40 17.68
N GLY A 396 3.19 -18.36 18.83
CA GLY A 396 3.35 -19.32 19.93
C GLY A 396 3.11 -18.75 21.33
N TRP A 397 2.90 -17.43 21.46
CA TRP A 397 2.63 -16.74 22.74
C TRP A 397 1.17 -16.31 22.95
N ASN A 398 0.24 -16.83 22.15
CA ASN A 398 -1.19 -16.68 22.45
C ASN A 398 -1.60 -17.81 23.40
N ASN A 399 -1.80 -17.47 24.67
CA ASN A 399 -2.77 -18.17 25.51
C ASN A 399 -4.18 -17.80 25.08
#